data_AF-A0AAX0NAB1-F1
#
_entry.id   AF-A0AAX0NAB1-F1
#
_cell.length_a   1.000
_cell.length_b   1.000
_cell.length_c   1.000
_cell.angle_alpha   90.00
_cell.angle_beta   90.00
_cell.angle_gamma   90.00
#
_symmetry.space_group_name_H-M   'P 1'
#
loop_
_entity.id
_entity.type
_entity.pdbx_description
1 polymer ?
#
loop_
_entity_poly.entity_id
_entity_poly.type
_entity_poly.pdbx_seq_one_letter_code
_entity_poly.pdbx_strand_id
1 'polypeptide(L)'
;MIEKLSIIISLLTALVAVWNSWFTIKSFNETRKYDVKKMRYEKLYVYYMEYISRKEKLNFLSSTDTINTLNYIFSVYDNIKFLMDKEISDNLNILQNSLEKERNQFLSDFDKMNLDERSRRLDELIQASKSFNGEFKKYYQLQLSKDYNKLV
;
A
#
# COMPACT_ATOMS: atom_id res chain seq x y z
N MET A 1 52.32 -37.48 -15.94
CA MET A 1 52.31 -36.37 -14.95
C MET A 1 51.66 -35.11 -15.52
N ILE A 2 52.03 -34.69 -16.74
CA ILE A 2 51.46 -33.52 -17.44
C ILE A 2 49.95 -33.67 -17.74
N GLU A 3 49.50 -34.83 -18.23
CA GLU A 3 48.06 -35.07 -18.49
C GLU A 3 47.18 -34.97 -17.23
N LYS A 4 47.64 -35.53 -16.10
CA LYS A 4 46.95 -35.41 -14.82
C LYS A 4 46.85 -33.95 -14.36
N LEU A 5 47.90 -33.16 -14.60
CA LEU A 5 47.89 -31.73 -14.30
C LEU A 5 46.89 -30.97 -15.18
N SER A 6 46.83 -31.30 -16.47
CA SER A 6 45.88 -30.70 -17.43
C SER A 6 44.42 -30.98 -17.05
N ILE A 7 44.11 -32.20 -16.63
CA ILE A 7 42.77 -32.58 -16.16
C ILE A 7 42.39 -31.78 -14.90
N ILE A 8 43.30 -31.64 -13.95
CA ILE A 8 43.07 -30.86 -12.71
C ILE A 8 42.84 -29.38 -13.03
N ILE A 9 43.65 -28.79 -13.91
CA ILE A 9 43.51 -27.38 -14.33
C ILE A 9 42.17 -27.18 -15.06
N SER A 10 41.79 -28.11 -15.93
CA SER A 10 40.51 -28.04 -16.66
C SER A 10 39.32 -28.12 -15.71
N LEU A 11 39.36 -29.02 -14.73
CA LEU A 11 38.35 -29.14 -13.67
C LEU A 11 38.25 -27.86 -12.83
N LEU A 12 39.38 -27.31 -12.39
CA LEU A 12 39.41 -26.05 -11.63
C LEU A 12 38.84 -24.89 -12.44
N THR A 13 39.18 -24.80 -13.73
CA THR A 13 38.67 -23.76 -14.63
C THR A 13 37.16 -23.87 -14.81
N ALA A 14 36.64 -25.10 -14.99
CA ALA A 14 35.20 -25.34 -15.05
C ALA A 14 34.49 -24.97 -13.74
N LEU A 15 35.10 -25.27 -12.59
CA LEU A 15 34.54 -24.96 -11.26
C LEU A 15 34.46 -23.45 -11.02
N VAL A 16 35.51 -22.71 -11.40
CA VAL A 16 35.53 -21.24 -11.35
C VAL A 16 34.47 -20.64 -12.28
N ALA A 17 34.29 -21.19 -13.49
CA ALA A 17 33.26 -20.73 -14.41
C ALA A 17 31.84 -20.94 -13.87
N VAL A 18 31.57 -22.09 -13.24
CA VAL A 18 30.29 -22.37 -12.58
C VAL A 18 30.04 -21.40 -11.43
N TRP A 19 31.05 -21.15 -10.59
CA TRP A 19 30.94 -20.21 -9.46
C TRP A 19 30.65 -18.79 -9.94
N ASN A 20 31.37 -18.31 -10.97
CA ASN A 20 31.17 -16.98 -11.54
C ASN A 20 29.77 -16.83 -12.16
N SER A 21 29.29 -17.87 -12.83
CA SER A 21 27.94 -17.89 -13.42
C SER A 21 26.87 -17.82 -12.32
N TRP A 22 27.02 -18.60 -11.25
CA TRP A 22 26.13 -18.57 -10.10
C TRP A 22 26.09 -17.19 -9.43
N PHE A 23 27.26 -16.60 -9.19
CA PHE A 23 27.37 -15.26 -8.59
C PHE A 23 26.71 -14.20 -9.46
N THR A 24 26.91 -14.26 -10.79
CA THR A 24 26.29 -13.34 -11.75
C THR A 24 24.77 -13.43 -11.72
N ILE A 25 24.21 -14.64 -11.74
CA ILE A 25 22.75 -14.86 -11.66
C ILE A 25 22.19 -14.33 -10.34
N LYS A 26 22.87 -14.60 -9.23
CA LYS A 26 22.47 -14.13 -7.91
C LYS A 26 22.45 -12.60 -7.85
N SER A 27 23.54 -11.97 -8.30
CA SER A 27 23.67 -10.51 -8.38
C SER A 27 22.56 -9.89 -9.25
N PHE A 28 22.35 -10.41 -10.45
CA PHE A 28 21.28 -9.93 -11.34
C PHE A 28 19.88 -10.01 -10.70
N ASN A 29 19.59 -11.11 -10.01
CA ASN A 29 18.33 -11.27 -9.29
C ASN A 29 18.19 -10.30 -8.11
N GLU A 30 19.28 -10.00 -7.41
CA GLU A 30 19.30 -8.99 -6.34
C GLU A 30 19.09 -7.58 -6.89
N THR A 31 19.74 -7.21 -8.00
CA THR A 31 19.51 -5.93 -8.70
C THR A 31 18.05 -5.78 -9.13
N ARG A 32 17.47 -6.80 -9.77
CA ARG A 32 16.06 -6.77 -10.16
C ARG A 32 15.12 -6.62 -8.95
N LYS A 33 15.41 -7.31 -7.85
CA LYS A 33 14.62 -7.17 -6.61
C LYS A 33 14.72 -5.75 -6.05
N TYR A 34 15.89 -5.12 -6.12
CA TYR A 34 16.09 -3.73 -5.71
C TYR A 34 15.28 -2.77 -6.59
N ASP A 35 15.34 -2.91 -7.91
CA ASP A 35 14.61 -2.06 -8.86
C ASP A 35 13.10 -2.12 -8.63
N VAL A 36 12.55 -3.32 -8.40
CA VAL A 36 11.12 -3.49 -8.10
C VAL A 36 10.73 -2.81 -6.79
N LYS A 37 11.55 -2.94 -5.73
CA LYS A 37 11.29 -2.27 -4.45
C LYS A 37 11.32 -0.75 -4.61
N LYS A 38 12.30 -0.23 -5.36
CA LYS A 38 12.43 1.21 -5.63
C LYS A 38 11.22 1.75 -6.39
N MET A 39 10.81 1.05 -7.45
CA MET A 39 9.61 1.40 -8.22
C MET A 39 8.34 1.39 -7.35
N ARG A 40 8.19 0.41 -6.45
CA ARG A 40 7.06 0.35 -5.51
C ARG A 40 7.03 1.56 -4.58
N TYR A 41 8.17 1.89 -3.97
CA TYR A 41 8.32 3.06 -3.11
C TYR A 41 7.98 4.35 -3.85
N GLU A 42 8.56 4.58 -5.02
CA GLU A 42 8.34 5.79 -5.82
C GLU A 42 6.86 5.95 -6.20
N LYS A 43 6.20 4.87 -6.63
CA LYS A 43 4.77 4.89 -6.92
C LYS A 43 3.93 5.25 -5.69
N LEU A 44 4.17 4.58 -4.57
CA LEU A 44 3.48 4.87 -3.32
C LEU A 44 3.73 6.31 -2.86
N TYR A 45 4.95 6.82 -3.02
CA TYR A 45 5.29 8.18 -2.62
C TYR A 45 4.51 9.21 -3.45
N VAL A 46 4.45 9.04 -4.78
CA VAL A 46 3.68 9.93 -5.67
C VAL A 46 2.21 9.93 -5.27
N TYR A 47 1.59 8.76 -5.10
CA TYR A 47 0.19 8.67 -4.69
C TYR A 47 -0.05 9.31 -3.32
N TYR A 48 0.88 9.16 -2.38
CA TYR A 48 0.78 9.80 -1.07
C TYR A 48 0.82 11.32 -1.18
N MET A 49 1.75 11.86 -1.97
CA MET A 49 1.87 13.30 -2.23
C MET A 49 0.60 13.86 -2.89
N GLU A 50 0.07 13.17 -3.88
CA GLU A 50 -1.21 13.53 -4.50
C GLU A 50 -2.35 13.53 -3.49
N TYR A 51 -2.44 12.49 -2.66
CA TYR A 51 -3.47 12.35 -1.64
C TYR A 51 -3.43 13.47 -0.58
N ILE A 52 -2.26 13.84 -0.07
CA ILE A 52 -2.14 14.93 0.90
C ILE A 52 -2.31 16.32 0.27
N SER A 53 -2.02 16.47 -1.02
CA SER A 53 -2.14 17.75 -1.74
C SER A 53 -3.61 18.16 -1.95
N ARG A 54 -4.52 17.19 -2.07
CA ARG A 54 -5.94 17.40 -2.32
C ARG A 54 -6.75 17.56 -1.04
N LYS A 55 -6.33 18.47 -0.16
CA LYS A 55 -6.99 18.69 1.15
C LYS A 55 -8.45 19.09 1.01
N GLU A 56 -8.82 19.76 -0.08
CA GLU A 56 -10.19 20.15 -0.40
C GLU A 56 -11.13 18.94 -0.55
N LYS A 57 -10.59 17.76 -0.91
CA LYS A 57 -11.36 16.52 -1.02
C LYS A 57 -11.53 15.78 0.32
N LEU A 58 -10.99 16.33 1.41
CA LEU A 58 -11.06 15.77 2.76
C LEU A 58 -11.96 16.62 3.66
N ASN A 59 -13.21 16.79 3.24
CA ASN A 59 -14.21 17.64 3.89
C ASN A 59 -15.32 16.80 4.55
N PHE A 60 -15.70 17.20 5.77
CA PHE A 60 -16.70 16.50 6.60
C PHE A 60 -17.78 17.47 7.14
N LEU A 61 -18.06 18.57 6.43
CA LEU A 61 -19.00 19.61 6.87
C LEU A 61 -20.48 19.25 6.66
N SER A 62 -20.78 18.35 5.73
CA SER A 62 -22.14 17.92 5.41
C SER A 62 -22.20 16.44 5.07
N SER A 63 -23.40 15.87 4.92
CA SER A 63 -23.58 14.50 4.45
C SER A 63 -22.95 14.29 3.07
N THR A 64 -23.22 15.19 2.12
CA THR A 64 -22.66 15.11 0.76
C THR A 64 -21.14 15.19 0.78
N ASP A 65 -20.58 16.13 1.56
CA ASP A 65 -19.12 16.25 1.69
C ASP A 65 -18.50 14.98 2.29
N THR A 66 -19.12 14.43 3.33
CA THR A 66 -18.65 13.21 4.00
C THR A 66 -18.66 12.02 3.05
N ILE A 67 -19.74 11.83 2.28
CA ILE A 67 -19.84 10.73 1.30
C ILE A 67 -18.82 10.91 0.18
N ASN A 68 -18.64 12.12 -0.34
CA ASN A 68 -17.65 12.40 -1.37
C ASN A 68 -16.22 12.14 -0.86
N THR A 69 -15.92 12.56 0.36
CA THR A 69 -14.63 12.30 1.01
C THR A 69 -14.39 10.81 1.20
N LEU A 70 -15.37 10.05 1.66
CA LEU A 70 -15.27 8.60 1.80
C LEU A 70 -14.98 7.92 0.46
N ASN A 71 -15.75 8.25 -0.58
CA ASN A 71 -15.54 7.71 -1.92
C ASN A 71 -14.14 8.04 -2.46
N TYR A 72 -13.65 9.24 -2.19
CA TYR A 72 -12.29 9.62 -2.55
C TYR A 72 -11.23 8.78 -1.82
N ILE A 73 -11.31 8.67 -0.49
CA ILE A 73 -10.33 7.90 0.29
C ILE A 73 -10.36 6.42 -0.12
N PHE A 74 -11.53 5.83 -0.30
CA PHE A 74 -11.68 4.44 -0.75
C PHE A 74 -11.07 4.24 -2.13
N SER A 75 -11.34 5.14 -3.08
CA SER A 75 -10.74 5.08 -4.40
C SER A 75 -9.20 5.17 -4.36
N VAL A 76 -8.64 6.06 -3.53
CA VAL A 76 -7.18 6.14 -3.33
C VAL A 76 -6.65 4.82 -2.78
N TYR A 77 -7.29 4.27 -1.75
CA TYR A 77 -6.87 3.01 -1.16
C TYR A 77 -6.96 1.83 -2.15
N ASP A 78 -8.05 1.72 -2.92
CA ASP A 78 -8.23 0.66 -3.92
C ASP A 78 -7.15 0.68 -5.02
N ASN A 79 -6.65 1.87 -5.38
CA ASN A 79 -5.59 2.03 -6.36
C ASN A 79 -4.20 1.59 -5.84
N ILE A 80 -3.99 1.61 -4.52
CA ILE A 80 -2.66 1.39 -3.92
C ILE A 80 -2.56 0.11 -3.09
N LYS A 81 -3.69 -0.53 -2.73
CA LYS A 81 -3.69 -1.69 -1.82
C LYS A 81 -2.80 -2.85 -2.29
N PHE A 82 -2.66 -3.04 -3.59
CA PHE A 82 -1.80 -4.06 -4.20
C PHE A 82 -0.30 -3.75 -4.09
N LEU A 83 0.06 -2.49 -3.84
CA LEU A 83 1.43 -2.05 -3.60
C LEU A 83 1.80 -2.13 -2.10
N MET A 84 0.83 -2.35 -1.22
CA MET A 84 1.06 -2.50 0.21
C MET A 84 1.40 -3.94 0.57
N ASP A 85 2.14 -4.12 1.66
CA ASP A 85 2.37 -5.43 2.25
C ASP A 85 1.01 -6.00 2.74
N LYS A 86 0.81 -7.30 2.53
CA LYS A 86 -0.48 -7.98 2.74
C LYS A 86 -1.11 -7.72 4.11
N GLU A 87 -0.31 -7.76 5.17
CA GLU A 87 -0.77 -7.48 6.54
C GLU A 87 -1.39 -6.08 6.67
N ILE A 88 -0.78 -5.08 6.03
CA ILE A 88 -1.28 -3.70 6.06
C ILE A 88 -2.57 -3.59 5.26
N SER A 89 -2.61 -4.17 4.04
CA SER A 89 -3.82 -4.16 3.23
C SER A 89 -4.97 -4.93 3.89
N ASP A 90 -4.70 -6.06 4.55
CA ASP A 90 -5.74 -6.86 5.22
C ASP A 90 -6.39 -6.06 6.37
N ASN A 91 -5.58 -5.37 7.18
CA ASN A 91 -6.09 -4.49 8.24
C ASN A 91 -6.94 -3.33 7.67
N LEU A 92 -6.46 -2.67 6.62
CA LEU A 92 -7.20 -1.57 5.98
C LEU A 92 -8.48 -2.05 5.30
N ASN A 93 -8.49 -3.25 4.70
CA ASN A 93 -9.69 -3.85 4.12
C ASN A 93 -10.78 -4.06 5.17
N ILE A 94 -10.43 -4.55 6.37
CA ILE A 94 -11.40 -4.75 7.46
C ILE A 94 -12.03 -3.41 7.85
N LEU A 95 -11.21 -2.38 8.05
CA LEU A 95 -11.69 -1.05 8.43
C LEU A 95 -12.54 -0.41 7.34
N GLN A 96 -12.09 -0.49 6.08
CA GLN A 96 -12.84 0.01 4.92
C GLN A 96 -14.20 -0.67 4.82
N ASN A 97 -14.25 -2.01 4.90
CA ASN A 97 -15.50 -2.77 4.82
C ASN A 97 -16.49 -2.42 5.94
N SER A 98 -16.00 -2.17 7.16
CA SER A 98 -16.85 -1.72 8.27
C SER A 98 -17.47 -0.36 7.97
N LEU A 99 -16.63 0.61 7.61
CA LEU A 99 -17.06 1.97 7.30
C LEU A 99 -17.95 2.03 6.06
N GLU A 100 -17.71 1.15 5.09
CA GLU A 100 -18.54 1.02 3.90
C GLU A 100 -19.95 0.53 4.22
N LYS A 101 -20.07 -0.45 5.14
CA LYS A 101 -21.37 -0.90 5.65
C LYS A 101 -22.10 0.21 6.37
N GLU A 102 -21.42 0.95 7.24
CA GLU A 102 -21.99 2.09 7.97
C GLU A 102 -22.49 3.18 7.01
N ARG A 103 -21.68 3.54 6.02
CA ARG A 103 -22.05 4.49 4.95
C ARG A 103 -23.29 4.02 4.20
N ASN A 104 -23.32 2.76 3.78
CA ASN A 104 -24.43 2.20 3.01
C ASN A 104 -25.73 2.16 3.84
N GLN A 105 -25.63 1.82 5.13
CA GLN A 105 -26.77 1.85 6.04
C GLN A 105 -27.28 3.28 6.23
N PHE A 106 -26.40 4.26 6.44
CA PHE A 106 -26.76 5.67 6.54
C PHE A 106 -27.53 6.15 5.31
N LEU A 107 -27.05 5.82 4.11
CA LEU A 107 -27.70 6.18 2.84
C LEU A 107 -29.05 5.48 2.67
N SER A 108 -29.15 4.18 3.00
CA SER A 108 -30.38 3.39 2.91
C SER A 108 -31.49 3.91 3.82
N ASP A 109 -31.12 4.44 4.97
CA ASP A 109 -32.07 4.94 5.97
C ASP A 109 -32.32 6.45 5.85
N PHE A 110 -31.60 7.15 4.96
CA PHE A 110 -31.53 8.61 4.94
C PHE A 110 -32.92 9.28 4.93
N ASP A 111 -33.82 8.80 4.07
CA ASP A 111 -35.17 9.34 3.91
C ASP A 111 -36.15 8.86 5.00
N LYS A 112 -35.79 7.82 5.77
CA LYS A 112 -36.62 7.25 6.85
C LYS A 112 -36.35 7.90 8.20
N MET A 113 -35.19 8.53 8.37
CA MET A 113 -34.77 9.17 9.61
C MET A 113 -35.40 10.56 9.77
N ASN A 114 -35.79 10.88 11.01
CA ASN A 114 -36.08 12.27 11.37
C ASN A 114 -34.80 13.11 11.43
N LEU A 115 -34.93 14.44 11.57
CA LEU A 115 -33.79 15.36 11.54
C LEU A 115 -32.77 15.10 12.65
N ASP A 116 -33.23 14.85 13.88
CA ASP A 116 -32.35 14.63 15.03
C ASP A 116 -31.55 13.33 14.88
N GLU A 117 -32.21 12.26 14.44
CA GLU A 117 -31.57 10.97 14.16
C GLU A 117 -30.57 11.07 13.01
N ARG A 118 -30.93 11.78 11.94
CA ARG A 118 -30.05 12.01 10.79
C ARG A 118 -28.80 12.78 11.22
N SER A 119 -28.94 13.82 12.03
CA SER A 119 -27.80 14.59 12.55
C SER A 119 -26.88 13.71 13.38
N ARG A 120 -27.43 12.95 14.33
CA ARG A 120 -26.64 12.05 15.18
C ARG A 120 -25.89 11.00 14.36
N ARG A 121 -26.55 10.33 13.42
CA ARG A 121 -25.91 9.30 12.59
C ARG A 121 -24.89 9.89 11.61
N LEU A 122 -25.11 11.11 11.14
CA LEU A 122 -24.12 11.83 10.36
C LEU A 122 -22.86 12.11 11.20
N ASP A 123 -23.02 12.56 12.44
CA ASP A 123 -21.88 12.79 13.34
C ASP A 123 -21.10 11.51 13.62
N GLU A 124 -21.79 10.39 13.87
CA GLU A 124 -21.18 9.06 14.01
C GLU A 124 -20.37 8.69 12.76
N LEU A 125 -20.96 8.83 11.57
CA LEU A 125 -20.29 8.55 10.31
C LEU A 125 -19.08 9.47 10.08
N ILE A 126 -19.17 10.75 10.44
CA ILE A 126 -18.04 11.69 10.36
C ILE A 126 -16.90 11.25 11.27
N GLN A 127 -17.19 10.85 12.51
CA GLN A 127 -16.16 10.38 13.44
C GLN A 127 -15.51 9.08 12.95
N ALA A 128 -16.30 8.12 12.49
CA ALA A 128 -15.80 6.88 11.91
C ALA A 128 -14.92 7.15 10.67
N SER A 129 -15.35 8.08 9.81
CA SER A 129 -14.60 8.50 8.62
C SER A 129 -13.27 9.14 8.97
N LYS A 130 -13.23 10.03 9.96
CA LYS A 130 -12.00 10.65 10.45
C LYS A 130 -11.05 9.63 11.05
N SER A 131 -11.58 8.68 11.83
CA SER A 131 -10.81 7.59 12.43
C SER A 131 -10.16 6.70 11.36
N PHE A 132 -10.93 6.23 10.38
CA PHE A 132 -10.41 5.47 9.24
C PHE A 132 -9.36 6.26 8.46
N ASN A 133 -9.61 7.54 8.17
CA ASN A 133 -8.66 8.39 7.47
C ASN A 133 -7.32 8.54 8.23
N GLY A 134 -7.38 8.58 9.56
CA GLY A 134 -6.20 8.58 10.44
C GLY A 134 -5.41 7.29 10.33
N GLU A 135 -6.07 6.13 10.50
CA GLU A 135 -5.41 4.83 10.37
C GLU A 135 -4.88 4.60 8.96
N PHE A 136 -5.63 4.97 7.92
CA PHE A 136 -5.18 4.91 6.53
C PHE A 136 -3.87 5.67 6.33
N LYS A 137 -3.78 6.92 6.79
CA LYS A 137 -2.54 7.71 6.72
C LYS A 137 -1.37 7.05 7.43
N LYS A 138 -1.62 6.53 8.64
CA LYS A 138 -0.61 5.87 9.47
C LYS A 138 -0.07 4.60 8.80
N TYR A 139 -0.95 3.74 8.30
CA TYR A 139 -0.56 2.53 7.59
C TYR A 139 0.15 2.82 6.27
N TYR A 140 -0.28 3.85 5.54
CA TYR A 140 0.41 4.32 4.34
C TYR A 140 1.84 4.76 4.68
N GLN A 141 2.01 5.64 5.67
CA GLN A 141 3.33 6.09 6.11
C GLN A 141 4.21 4.94 6.60
N LEU A 142 3.64 3.97 7.31
CA LEU A 142 4.34 2.76 7.73
C LEU A 142 4.85 1.96 6.52
N GLN A 143 4.03 1.77 5.49
CA GLN A 143 4.45 1.10 4.26
C GLN A 143 5.60 1.87 3.57
N LEU A 144 5.47 3.19 3.44
CA LEU A 144 6.52 4.03 2.85
C LEU A 144 7.84 3.95 3.61
N SER A 145 7.80 3.99 4.95
CA SER A 145 8.99 3.86 5.80
C SER A 145 9.61 2.46 5.69
N LYS A 146 8.80 1.40 5.70
CA LYS A 146 9.27 0.02 5.49
C LYS A 146 9.96 -0.13 4.14
N ASP A 147 9.43 0.50 3.09
CA ASP A 147 10.01 0.42 1.75
C ASP A 147 11.29 1.21 1.63
N TYR A 148 11.31 2.44 2.16
CA TYR A 148 12.51 3.27 2.20
C TYR A 148 13.66 2.58 2.96
N ASN A 149 13.39 2.00 4.12
CA ASN A 149 14.40 1.28 4.92
C ASN A 149 14.95 0.02 4.24
N LYS A 150 14.32 -0.47 3.16
CA LYS A 150 14.84 -1.57 2.33
C LYS A 150 15.65 -1.07 1.14
N LEU A 151 15.69 0.25 0.90
CA LEU A 151 16.44 0.91 -0.17
C LEU A 151 17.75 1.52 0.31
N VAL A 152 17.82 1.88 1.60
CA VAL A 152 19.02 2.29 2.34
C VAL A 152 19.73 1.06 2.88
#